data_AF-A0A5P8N2E7-F1
#
_entry.id   AF-A0A5P8N2E7-F1
#
_cell.length_a   1.000
_cell.length_b   1.000
_cell.length_c   1.000
_cell.angle_alpha   90.00
_cell.angle_beta   90.00
_cell.angle_gamma   90.00
#
_symmetry.space_group_name_H-M   'P 1'
#
loop_
_entity.id
_entity.type
_entity.pdbx_description
1 polymer ?
#
loop_
_entity_poly.entity_id
_entity_poly.type
_entity_poly.pdbx_seq_one_letter_code
_entity_poly.pdbx_strand_id
1 'polypeptide(L)' 'MAPAAFANQAAGDACAASLTPDGKAIYAGVIGAGNSGDLRTLVTDTARSLVMSGQIDRGNARTNAEAAGQCLEQARS' A
#
# COMPACT_ATOMS: atom_id res chain seq x y z
N MET A 1 16.47 -15.64 5.75
CA MET A 1 15.47 -16.06 4.74
C MET A 1 14.44 -14.94 4.66
N ALA A 2 14.56 -14.02 3.70
CA ALA A 2 13.60 -12.91 3.57
C ALA A 2 12.31 -13.45 2.95
N PRO A 3 11.12 -13.19 3.51
CA PRO A 3 9.88 -13.62 2.89
C PRO A 3 9.79 -12.93 1.52
N ALA A 4 9.59 -13.73 0.47
CA ALA A 4 9.37 -13.23 -0.88
C ALA A 4 8.00 -12.52 -0.94
N ALA A 5 7.95 -11.30 -0.40
CA ALA A 5 6.81 -10.42 -0.48
C ALA A 5 6.98 -9.58 -1.76
N PHE A 6 6.00 -9.67 -2.66
CA PHE A 6 5.91 -8.93 -3.92
C PHE A 6 7.02 -9.29 -4.93
N ALA A 7 6.70 -10.22 -5.85
CA ALA A 7 7.62 -10.72 -6.89
C ALA A 7 8.27 -9.61 -7.74
N ASN A 8 7.58 -8.47 -7.86
CA ASN A 8 8.02 -7.29 -8.57
C ASN A 8 7.94 -6.03 -7.69
N GLN A 9 8.39 -6.13 -6.44
CA GLN A 9 8.39 -5.01 -5.49
C GLN A 9 8.99 -3.73 -6.09
N ALA A 10 10.00 -3.83 -6.96
CA ALA A 10 10.60 -2.69 -7.66
C ALA A 10 9.61 -1.91 -8.54
N ALA A 11 8.70 -2.59 -9.26
CA ALA A 11 7.67 -1.93 -10.06
C ALA A 11 6.62 -1.26 -9.17
N GLY A 12 6.27 -1.90 -8.06
CA GLY A 12 5.42 -1.30 -7.03
C GLY A 12 6.04 -0.05 -6.43
N ASP A 13 7.34 -0.09 -6.14
CA ASP A 13 8.09 1.03 -5.55
C ASP A 13 8.19 2.20 -6.53
N ALA A 14 8.41 1.91 -7.81
CA ALA A 14 8.39 2.92 -8.87
C ALA A 14 7.01 3.59 -9.03
N CYS A 15 5.94 2.81 -8.92
CA CYS A 15 4.59 3.35 -8.90
C CYS A 15 4.33 4.18 -7.63
N ALA A 16 4.72 3.66 -6.47
CA ALA A 16 4.62 4.33 -5.18
C ALA A 16 5.45 5.62 -5.14
N ALA A 17 6.58 5.69 -5.85
CA ALA A 17 7.41 6.88 -5.96
C ALA A 17 6.64 8.09 -6.53
N SER A 18 5.67 7.83 -7.41
CA SER A 18 4.79 8.84 -8.01
C SER A 18 3.55 9.18 -7.16
N LEU A 19 3.31 8.43 -6.07
CA LEU A 19 2.21 8.70 -5.14
C LEU A 19 2.54 9.86 -4.19
N THR A 20 1.46 10.39 -3.61
CA THR A 20 1.50 11.31 -2.46
C THR A 20 2.21 10.65 -1.25
N PRO A 21 2.65 11.45 -0.27
CA PRO A 21 3.23 10.92 0.98
C PRO A 21 2.31 9.89 1.66
N ASP A 22 1.01 10.15 1.64
CA ASP A 22 -0.02 9.27 2.20
C ASP A 22 -0.09 7.92 1.45
N GLY A 23 -0.09 7.96 0.11
CA GLY A 23 -0.10 6.76 -0.72
C GLY A 23 1.15 5.91 -0.51
N LYS A 24 2.31 6.55 -0.32
CA LYS A 24 3.57 5.88 0.04
C LYS A 24 3.50 5.21 1.41
N ALA A 25 2.90 5.87 2.40
CA ALA A 25 2.73 5.29 3.73
C ALA A 25 1.83 4.04 3.71
N ILE A 26 0.72 4.09 2.94
CA ILE A 26 -0.16 2.93 2.75
C ILE A 26 0.60 1.80 2.05
N TYR A 27 1.30 2.10 0.95
CA TYR A 27 2.10 1.12 0.21
C TYR A 27 3.12 0.43 1.14
N ALA A 28 3.92 1.20 1.86
CA ALA A 28 4.95 0.66 2.75
C ALA A 28 4.36 -0.21 3.87
N GLY A 29 3.22 0.20 4.44
CA GLY A 29 2.51 -0.58 5.46
C GLY A 29 2.05 -1.94 4.92
N VAL A 30 1.51 -1.98 3.70
CA VAL A 30 1.04 -3.23 3.07
C VAL A 30 2.22 -4.12 2.65
N ILE A 31 3.29 -3.55 2.10
CA ILE A 31 4.52 -4.31 1.80
C ILE A 31 5.03 -5.01 3.07
N GLY A 32 5.07 -4.29 4.20
CA GLY A 32 5.50 -4.83 5.49
C GLY A 32 4.56 -5.91 6.05
N ALA A 33 3.26 -5.83 5.76
CA ALA A 33 2.28 -6.86 6.14
C ALA A 33 2.41 -8.16 5.30
N GLY A 34 3.06 -8.08 4.14
CA GLY A 34 3.33 -9.21 3.25
C GLY A 34 2.19 -9.53 2.29
N ASN A 35 2.40 -10.54 1.44
CA ASN A 35 1.46 -10.92 0.39
C ASN A 35 0.32 -11.85 0.86
N SER A 36 -0.08 -11.75 2.12
CA SER A 36 -0.97 -12.71 2.76
C SER A 36 -2.43 -12.41 2.43
N GLY A 37 -2.87 -12.78 1.22
CA GLY A 37 -4.26 -12.74 0.82
C GLY A 37 -4.68 -11.50 0.03
N ASP A 38 -5.93 -11.08 0.24
CA ASP A 38 -6.62 -10.09 -0.58
C ASP A 38 -6.00 -8.70 -0.42
N LEU A 39 -5.41 -8.18 -1.51
CA LEU A 39 -4.70 -6.89 -1.50
C LEU A 39 -5.62 -5.79 -1.01
N ARG A 40 -6.85 -5.81 -1.50
CA ARG A 40 -7.82 -4.76 -1.23
C ARG A 40 -8.13 -4.65 0.25
N THR A 41 -8.22 -5.79 0.94
CA THR A 41 -8.41 -5.85 2.38
C THR A 41 -7.19 -5.29 3.12
N LEU A 42 -5.97 -5.73 2.75
CA LEU A 42 -4.73 -5.25 3.37
C LEU A 42 -4.54 -3.73 3.23
N VAL A 43 -4.76 -3.22 2.02
CA VAL A 43 -4.71 -1.78 1.71
C VAL A 43 -5.75 -1.01 2.51
N THR A 44 -6.99 -1.52 2.56
CA THR A 44 -8.07 -0.88 3.30
C THR A 44 -7.79 -0.85 4.80
N ASP A 45 -7.30 -1.95 5.37
CA ASP A 45 -6.95 -2.05 6.78
C ASP A 45 -5.78 -1.13 7.15
N THR A 46 -4.74 -1.12 6.32
CA THR A 46 -3.58 -0.24 6.48
C THR A 46 -3.99 1.23 6.38
N ALA A 47 -4.74 1.61 5.34
CA ALA A 47 -5.24 2.96 5.16
C ALA A 47 -6.15 3.39 6.32
N ARG A 48 -7.03 2.50 6.79
CA ARG A 48 -7.88 2.76 7.94
C ARG A 48 -7.07 2.96 9.21
N SER A 49 -6.03 2.17 9.45
CA SER A 49 -5.13 2.31 10.59
C SER A 49 -4.38 3.64 10.54
N LEU A 50 -3.89 4.05 9.37
CA LEU A 50 -3.23 5.34 9.18
C LEU A 50 -4.17 6.53 9.40
N VAL A 51 -5.42 6.42 8.96
CA VAL A 51 -6.47 7.42 9.25
C VAL A 51 -6.77 7.48 10.75
N MET A 52 -6.90 6.34 11.40
CA MET A 52 -7.15 6.27 12.86
C MET A 52 -5.97 6.86 13.64
N SER A 53 -4.76 6.69 13.14
CA SER A 53 -3.53 7.28 13.71
C SER A 53 -3.39 8.78 13.42
N GLY A 54 -4.26 9.36 12.57
CA GLY A 54 -4.19 10.76 12.16
C GLY A 54 -3.09 11.06 11.14
N GLN A 55 -2.50 10.04 10.52
CA GLN A 55 -1.48 10.22 9.48
C GLN A 55 -2.06 10.58 8.11
N ILE A 56 -3.32 10.20 7.85
CA ILE A 56 -3.99 10.47 6.57
C ILE A 56 -5.41 10.96 6.84
N ASP A 57 -5.85 11.97 6.11
CA ASP A 57 -7.24 12.40 6.13
C ASP A 57 -8.16 11.34 5.55
N ARG A 58 -9.28 11.06 6.25
CA ARG A 58 -10.26 10.06 5.80
C ARG A 58 -10.82 10.37 4.40
N GLY A 59 -10.87 11.64 4.01
CA GLY A 59 -11.26 12.08 2.67
C GLY A 59 -10.25 11.69 1.58
N ASN A 60 -8.96 11.73 1.90
CA ASN A 60 -7.87 11.41 0.96
C ASN A 60 -7.48 9.94 1.04
N ALA A 61 -7.76 9.28 2.16
CA ALA A 61 -7.40 7.89 2.41
C ALA A 61 -7.93 6.94 1.37
N ARG A 62 -9.17 7.14 0.87
CA ARG A 62 -9.74 6.29 -0.18
C ARG A 62 -8.93 6.41 -1.47
N THR A 63 -8.74 7.62 -1.97
CA THR A 63 -7.98 7.88 -3.20
C THR A 63 -6.55 7.40 -3.09
N ASN A 64 -5.88 7.65 -1.96
CA ASN A 64 -4.52 7.19 -1.71
C ASN A 64 -4.45 5.66 -1.58
N ALA A 65 -5.45 5.02 -0.97
CA ALA A 65 -5.54 3.57 -0.86
C ALA A 65 -5.76 2.91 -2.22
N GLU A 66 -6.63 3.46 -3.06
CA GLU A 66 -6.86 2.94 -4.42
C GLU A 66 -5.60 3.05 -5.27
N ALA A 67 -4.90 4.19 -5.20
CA ALA A 67 -3.66 4.41 -5.93
C ALA A 67 -2.52 3.48 -5.42
N ALA A 68 -2.36 3.35 -4.09
CA ALA A 68 -1.43 2.41 -3.49
C ALA A 68 -1.77 0.96 -3.84
N GLY A 69 -3.07 0.61 -3.88
CA GLY A 69 -3.56 -0.70 -4.27
C GLY A 69 -3.17 -1.09 -5.69
N GLN A 70 -3.35 -0.20 -6.67
CA GLN A 70 -2.88 -0.44 -8.03
C GLN A 70 -1.35 -0.64 -8.10
N CYS A 71 -0.59 0.15 -7.35
CA CYS A 71 0.87 -0.02 -7.30
C CYS A 71 1.25 -1.36 -6.67
N LEU A 72 0.55 -1.79 -5.63
CA LEU A 72 0.77 -3.08 -5.00
C LEU A 72 0.40 -4.23 -5.93
N GLU A 73 -0.66 -4.12 -6.73
CA GLU A 73 -1.03 -5.14 -7.72
C GLU A 73 0.11 -5.36 -8.73
N GLN A 74 0.73 -4.28 -9.22
CA GLN A 74 1.94 -4.33 -10.05
C GLN A 74 3.13 -4.93 -9.30
N ALA A 75 3.21 -4.70 -7.99
CA ALA A 75 4.27 -5.24 -7.15
C ALA A 75 4.17 -6.77 -6.98
N ARG A 76 2.95 -7.33 -7.03
CA ARG A 76 2.73 -8.78 -6.87
C ARG A 76 2.58 -9.55 -8.19
N SER A 77 2.51 -8.87 -9.34
CA SER A 77 2.46 -9.48 -10.68
C SER A 77 3.81 -10.02 -11.14
#